data_AF-A0A958V205-F1
#
_entry.id   AF-A0A958V205-F1
#
_cell.length_a   1.000
_cell.length_b   1.000
_cell.length_c   1.000
_cell.angle_alpha   90.00
_cell.angle_beta   90.00
_cell.angle_gamma   90.00
#
_symmetry.space_group_name_H-M   'P 1'
#
loop_
_entity.id
_entity.type
_entity.pdbx_description
1 polymer ?
#
loop_
_entity_poly.entity_id
_entity_poly.type
_entity_poly.pdbx_seq_one_letter_code
_entity_poly.pdbx_strand_id
1 'polypeptide(L)'
;MENIALIESFSEFKDDKSIDRVTLMAILEEVFRAALKRKYGSDDNFDIIINPDKGDLEIWRNRVVVEDGEVEDPNEEISLSAARKIEPDFEVGEDVSEEVKLEDLGRRAILALRQNLISKIHEHDNTNVFKQFKDLEGEIYSA
;
A
#
# COMPACT_ATOMS: atom_id res chain seq x y z
N MET A 1 17.13 5.61 5.79
CA MET A 1 17.31 6.41 4.56
C MET A 1 16.35 5.99 3.45
N GLU A 2 16.17 4.70 3.12
CA GLU A 2 15.28 4.31 1.99
C GLU A 2 13.77 4.44 2.28
N ASN A 3 13.28 4.29 3.52
CA ASN A 3 11.87 4.60 3.86
C ASN A 3 11.51 6.07 3.66
N ILE A 4 12.45 6.95 4.00
CA ILE A 4 12.32 8.39 3.79
C ILE A 4 12.19 8.66 2.28
N ALA A 5 12.98 7.98 1.45
CA ALA A 5 12.92 8.15 0.00
C ALA A 5 11.60 7.69 -0.64
N LEU A 6 10.90 6.71 -0.06
CA LEU A 6 9.56 6.30 -0.52
C LEU A 6 8.51 7.36 -0.17
N ILE A 7 8.54 7.86 1.08
CA ILE A 7 7.65 8.93 1.55
C ILE A 7 7.89 10.25 0.82
N GLU A 8 9.15 10.59 0.56
CA GLU A 8 9.53 11.75 -0.26
C GLU A 8 8.97 11.63 -1.68
N SER A 9 9.05 10.44 -2.29
CA SER A 9 8.43 10.20 -3.59
C SER A 9 6.91 10.44 -3.54
N PHE A 10 6.21 10.04 -2.47
CA PHE A 10 4.77 10.35 -2.34
C PHE A 10 4.47 11.84 -2.29
N SER A 11 5.28 12.60 -1.54
CA SER A 11 5.14 14.05 -1.47
C SER A 11 5.43 14.72 -2.81
N GLU A 12 6.43 14.23 -3.54
CA GLU A 12 6.79 14.72 -4.87
C GLU A 12 5.65 14.51 -5.89
N PHE A 13 4.99 13.35 -5.86
CA PHE A 13 3.87 13.05 -6.75
C PHE A 13 2.58 13.80 -6.41
N LYS A 14 2.39 14.17 -5.13
CA LYS A 14 1.25 15.01 -4.72
C LYS A 14 1.29 16.38 -5.41
N ASP A 15 2.48 16.94 -5.58
CA ASP A 15 2.69 18.25 -6.20
C ASP A 15 2.71 18.17 -7.74
N ASP A 16 2.69 16.95 -8.30
CA ASP A 16 2.56 16.76 -9.74
C ASP A 16 1.12 17.05 -10.19
N LYS A 17 0.99 18.03 -11.09
CA LYS A 17 -0.30 18.52 -11.57
C LYS A 17 -0.95 17.57 -12.58
N SER A 18 -0.24 16.54 -13.06
CA SER A 18 -0.77 15.57 -14.03
C SER A 18 -1.67 14.50 -13.41
N ILE A 19 -1.67 14.37 -12.08
CA ILE A 19 -2.39 13.30 -11.36
C ILE A 19 -3.31 13.91 -10.32
N ASP A 20 -4.61 13.60 -10.41
CA ASP A 20 -5.55 13.99 -9.37
C ASP A 20 -5.41 13.09 -8.13
N ARG A 21 -5.82 13.63 -6.98
CA ARG A 21 -5.70 12.94 -5.68
C ARG A 21 -6.35 11.56 -5.66
N VAL A 22 -7.49 11.38 -6.33
CA VAL A 22 -8.23 10.11 -6.33
C VAL A 22 -7.40 9.05 -7.07
N THR A 23 -6.86 9.41 -8.22
CA THR A 23 -5.97 8.54 -8.99
C THR A 23 -4.71 8.19 -8.21
N LEU A 24 -4.06 9.16 -7.56
CA LEU A 24 -2.87 8.91 -6.74
C LEU A 24 -3.16 7.93 -5.60
N MET A 25 -4.27 8.12 -4.88
CA MET A 25 -4.68 7.20 -3.80
C MET A 25 -4.92 5.78 -4.32
N ALA A 26 -5.59 5.63 -5.47
CA ALA A 26 -5.85 4.34 -6.09
C ALA A 26 -4.55 3.61 -6.51
N ILE A 27 -3.61 4.33 -7.14
CA ILE A 27 -2.31 3.77 -7.53
C ILE A 27 -1.54 3.31 -6.29
N LEU A 28 -1.50 4.14 -5.24
CA LEU A 28 -0.80 3.81 -4.01
C LEU A 28 -1.40 2.55 -3.35
N GLU A 29 -2.72 2.50 -3.22
CA GLU A 29 -3.41 1.34 -2.67
C GLU A 29 -3.10 0.07 -3.48
N GLU A 30 -3.19 0.12 -4.82
CA GLU A 30 -2.86 -1.03 -5.69
C GLU A 30 -1.42 -1.53 -5.46
N VAL A 31 -0.46 -0.61 -5.42
CA VAL A 31 0.96 -0.93 -5.26
C VAL A 31 1.24 -1.57 -3.90
N PHE A 32 0.63 -1.05 -2.83
CA PHE A 32 0.77 -1.61 -1.49
C PHE A 32 0.10 -2.97 -1.33
N ARG A 33 -1.13 -3.12 -1.81
CA ARG A 33 -1.83 -4.41 -1.82
C ARG A 33 -1.02 -5.48 -2.57
N ALA A 34 -0.45 -5.13 -3.73
CA ALA A 34 0.41 -6.05 -4.47
C ALA A 34 1.67 -6.47 -3.68
N ALA A 35 2.27 -5.57 -2.91
CA ALA A 35 3.42 -5.90 -2.08
C ALA A 35 3.04 -6.75 -0.86
N LEU A 36 1.90 -6.48 -0.23
CA LEU A 36 1.37 -7.27 0.87
C LEU A 36 1.03 -8.68 0.42
N LYS A 37 0.28 -8.85 -0.67
CA LYS A 37 0.01 -10.15 -1.30
C LYS A 37 1.29 -10.94 -1.58
N ARG A 38 2.31 -10.28 -2.12
CA ARG A 38 3.58 -10.95 -2.43
C ARG A 38 4.32 -11.42 -1.17
N LYS A 39 4.20 -10.70 -0.07
CA LYS A 39 4.91 -11.01 1.19
C LYS A 39 4.14 -12.02 2.06
N TYR A 40 2.83 -11.85 2.15
CA TYR A 40 1.96 -12.54 3.10
C TYR A 40 1.02 -13.56 2.46
N GLY A 41 0.97 -13.64 1.13
CA GLY A 41 0.09 -14.54 0.38
C GLY A 41 -1.27 -13.91 0.07
N SER A 42 -1.89 -13.30 1.08
CA SER A 42 -3.12 -12.50 0.95
C SER A 42 -2.95 -11.10 1.53
N ASP A 43 -3.82 -10.17 1.13
CA ASP A 43 -3.99 -8.85 1.72
C ASP A 43 -5.41 -8.62 2.29
N ASP A 44 -6.26 -9.65 2.31
CA ASP A 44 -7.68 -9.51 2.66
C ASP A 44 -7.89 -9.00 4.09
N ASN A 45 -6.95 -9.29 4.98
CA ASN A 45 -6.96 -8.87 6.37
C ASN A 45 -6.12 -7.61 6.65
N PHE A 46 -5.78 -6.84 5.61
CA PHE A 46 -5.00 -5.60 5.75
C PHE A 46 -5.83 -4.35 5.41
N ASP A 47 -5.79 -3.38 6.32
CA ASP A 47 -6.30 -2.03 6.12
C ASP A 47 -5.15 -1.08 5.80
N ILE A 48 -5.26 -0.37 4.69
CA ILE A 48 -4.25 0.58 4.23
C ILE A 48 -4.85 1.99 4.31
N ILE A 49 -4.31 2.81 5.20
CA ILE A 49 -4.79 4.18 5.45
C ILE A 49 -3.74 5.13 4.90
N ILE A 50 -4.12 5.89 3.87
CA ILE A 50 -3.22 6.80 3.15
C ILE A 50 -3.65 8.24 3.39
N ASN A 51 -2.72 9.07 3.88
CA ASN A 51 -2.88 10.52 3.92
C ASN A 51 -1.96 11.19 2.91
N PRO A 52 -2.42 11.40 1.66
CA PRO A 52 -1.60 12.01 0.62
C PRO A 52 -1.21 13.46 0.93
N ASP A 53 -1.93 14.15 1.82
CA ASP A 53 -1.61 15.53 2.15
C ASP A 53 -0.35 15.66 3.00
N LYS A 54 -0.15 14.71 3.92
CA LYS A 54 1.00 14.64 4.82
C LYS A 54 2.10 13.70 4.31
N GLY A 55 1.79 12.87 3.32
CA GLY A 55 2.65 11.75 2.93
C GLY A 55 2.67 10.62 3.95
N ASP A 56 1.72 10.60 4.88
CA ASP A 56 1.62 9.58 5.92
C ASP A 56 0.88 8.35 5.37
N LEU A 57 1.33 7.17 5.80
CA LEU A 57 0.75 5.89 5.46
C LEU A 57 0.77 5.01 6.69
N GLU A 58 -0.36 4.39 6.98
CA GLU A 58 -0.47 3.35 8.01
C GLU A 58 -1.00 2.07 7.37
N ILE A 59 -0.44 0.94 7.78
CA ILE A 59 -0.90 -0.38 7.37
C ILE A 59 -1.25 -1.13 8.65
N TRP A 60 -2.49 -1.55 8.75
CA TRP A 60 -3.00 -2.33 9.87
C TRP A 60 -3.32 -3.73 9.39
N ARG A 61 -2.94 -4.73 10.18
CA ARG A 61 -3.21 -6.13 9.91
C ARG A 61 -4.11 -6.68 10.99
N ASN A 62 -5.25 -7.21 10.59
CA ASN A 62 -6.23 -7.78 11.48
C ASN A 62 -6.06 -9.30 11.54
N ARG A 63 -6.01 -9.88 12.73
CA ARG A 63 -5.86 -11.32 12.93
C ARG A 63 -6.82 -11.83 13.98
N VAL A 64 -7.38 -13.00 13.74
CA VAL A 64 -8.28 -13.67 14.69
C VAL A 64 -7.45 -14.38 15.75
N VAL A 65 -7.82 -14.20 17.01
CA VAL A 65 -7.21 -14.91 18.14
C VAL A 65 -7.68 -16.36 18.15
N VAL A 66 -6.74 -17.28 18.09
CA VAL A 66 -6.98 -18.72 18.19
C VAL A 66 -6.28 -19.32 19.41
N GLU A 67 -6.66 -20.53 19.79
CA GLU A 67 -5.98 -21.25 20.87
C GLU A 67 -4.50 -21.51 20.56
N ASP A 68 -3.67 -21.59 21.60
CA ASP A 68 -2.26 -21.88 21.43
C ASP A 68 -2.05 -23.28 20.82
N GLY A 69 -1.48 -23.34 19.62
CA GLY A 69 -1.24 -24.59 18.88
C GLY A 69 -2.23 -24.84 17.73
N GLU A 70 -3.32 -24.07 17.65
CA GLU A 70 -4.37 -24.17 16.63
C GLU A 70 -4.23 -23.13 15.51
N VAL A 71 -3.08 -22.46 15.41
CA VAL A 71 -2.79 -21.52 14.30
C VAL A 71 -2.58 -22.30 13.00
N GLU A 72 -3.53 -22.21 12.09
CA GLU A 72 -3.46 -22.78 10.74
C GLU A 72 -2.86 -21.78 9.74
N ASP A 73 -3.30 -20.53 9.80
CA ASP A 73 -2.76 -19.45 8.97
C ASP A 73 -2.14 -18.32 9.82
N PRO A 74 -0.80 -18.27 9.96
CA PRO A 74 -0.13 -17.16 10.63
C PRO A 74 -0.39 -15.80 9.96
N ASN A 75 -0.94 -15.80 8.74
CA ASN A 75 -1.37 -14.59 8.09
C ASN A 75 -2.59 -13.94 8.75
N GLU A 76 -3.59 -14.77 9.02
CA GLU A 76 -4.93 -14.38 9.44
C GLU A 76 -5.18 -14.65 10.92
N GLU A 77 -4.31 -15.43 11.57
CA GLU A 77 -4.50 -15.89 12.93
C GLU A 77 -3.30 -15.53 13.83
N ILE A 78 -3.60 -15.39 15.12
CA ILE A 78 -2.62 -15.16 16.18
C ILE A 78 -2.96 -16.03 17.38
N SER A 79 -1.95 -16.64 17.99
CA SER A 79 -2.17 -17.46 19.18
C SER A 79 -2.57 -16.58 20.37
N LEU A 80 -3.42 -17.10 21.25
CA LEU A 80 -3.87 -16.39 22.46
C LEU A 80 -2.69 -15.86 23.30
N SER A 81 -1.63 -16.65 23.45
CA SER A 81 -0.42 -16.20 24.17
C SER A 81 0.32 -15.06 23.48
N ALA A 82 0.24 -14.94 22.15
CA ALA A 82 0.84 -13.84 21.41
C ALA A 82 -0.06 -12.60 21.44
N ALA A 83 -1.37 -12.77 21.26
CA ALA A 83 -2.36 -11.69 21.42
C ALA A 83 -2.26 -11.04 22.81
N ARG A 84 -2.16 -11.87 23.86
CA ARG A 84 -2.02 -11.38 25.25
C ARG A 84 -0.73 -10.63 25.58
N LYS A 85 0.28 -10.69 24.71
CA LYS A 85 1.48 -9.84 24.84
C LYS A 85 1.23 -8.41 24.38
N ILE A 86 0.23 -8.21 23.52
CA ILE A 86 -0.20 -6.91 23.04
C ILE A 86 -1.13 -6.32 24.10
N GLU A 87 -2.21 -7.02 24.42
CA GLU A 87 -3.16 -6.63 25.47
C GLU A 87 -3.67 -7.86 26.25
N PRO A 88 -3.61 -7.87 27.59
CA PRO A 88 -3.84 -9.09 28.37
C PRO A 88 -5.31 -9.57 28.40
N ASP A 89 -6.25 -8.77 27.92
CA ASP A 89 -7.68 -9.04 27.95
C ASP A 89 -8.21 -9.79 26.73
N PHE A 90 -7.40 -9.99 25.69
CA PHE A 90 -7.81 -10.76 24.51
C PHE A 90 -8.32 -12.17 24.85
N GLU A 91 -9.43 -12.51 24.20
CA GLU A 91 -10.09 -13.82 24.23
C GLU A 91 -10.04 -14.51 22.85
N VAL A 92 -10.23 -15.83 22.84
CA VAL A 92 -10.28 -16.61 21.58
C VAL A 92 -11.52 -16.20 20.78
N GLY A 93 -11.32 -15.97 19.47
CA GLY A 93 -12.35 -15.52 18.54
C GLY A 93 -12.44 -14.00 18.39
N GLU A 94 -11.66 -13.22 19.13
CA GLU A 94 -11.56 -11.76 18.95
C GLU A 94 -10.59 -11.39 17.83
N ASP A 95 -10.73 -10.17 17.30
CA ASP A 95 -9.83 -9.61 16.30
C ASP A 95 -8.75 -8.74 16.97
N VAL A 96 -7.49 -8.98 16.59
CA VAL A 96 -6.32 -8.20 16.98
C VAL A 96 -5.84 -7.41 15.78
N SER A 97 -5.82 -6.08 15.91
CA SER A 97 -5.23 -5.18 14.91
C SER A 97 -3.80 -4.81 15.28
N GLU A 98 -2.86 -5.08 14.38
CA GLU A 98 -1.44 -4.75 14.56
C GLU A 98 -0.93 -3.85 13.45
N GLU A 99 -0.18 -2.81 13.83
CA GLU A 99 0.50 -1.94 12.87
C GLU A 99 1.64 -2.72 12.18
N VAL A 100 1.64 -2.69 10.85
CA VAL A 100 2.71 -3.24 10.01
C VAL A 100 3.58 -2.10 9.52
N LYS A 101 4.82 -2.03 10.00
CA LYS A 101 5.74 -0.98 9.58
C LYS A 101 6.30 -1.31 8.20
N LEU A 102 6.56 -0.27 7.42
CA LEU A 102 7.24 -0.39 6.13
C LEU A 102 8.60 -1.11 6.25
N GLU A 103 9.29 -0.89 7.37
CA GLU A 103 10.56 -1.58 7.70
C GLU A 103 10.40 -3.10 7.73
N ASP A 104 9.26 -3.59 8.22
CA ASP A 104 8.99 -5.01 8.35
C ASP A 104 8.82 -5.65 6.97
N LEU A 105 8.33 -4.92 5.96
CA LEU A 105 8.24 -5.42 4.57
C LEU A 105 9.61 -5.79 3.99
N GLY A 106 10.68 -5.21 4.56
CA GLY A 106 12.05 -5.47 4.18
C GLY A 106 12.48 -4.65 2.97
N ARG A 107 13.78 -4.37 2.93
CA ARG A 107 14.41 -3.46 1.94
C ARG A 107 14.05 -3.78 0.49
N ARG A 108 14.08 -5.06 0.11
CA ARG A 108 13.77 -5.49 -1.27
C ARG A 108 12.32 -5.20 -1.65
N ALA A 109 11.39 -5.34 -0.71
CA ALA A 109 9.99 -5.05 -0.97
C ALA A 109 9.77 -3.55 -1.15
N ILE A 110 10.41 -2.71 -0.32
CA ILE A 110 10.38 -1.25 -0.43
C ILE A 110 10.92 -0.77 -1.80
N LEU A 111 12.05 -1.32 -2.25
CA LEU A 111 12.61 -0.97 -3.56
C LEU A 111 11.66 -1.35 -4.71
N ALA A 112 11.06 -2.54 -4.64
CA ALA A 112 10.09 -2.99 -5.64
C ALA A 112 8.81 -2.14 -5.61
N LEU A 113 8.33 -1.75 -4.43
CA LEU A 113 7.20 -0.83 -4.25
C LEU A 113 7.47 0.50 -4.96
N ARG A 114 8.65 1.09 -4.73
CA ARG A 114 9.05 2.35 -5.36
C ARG A 114 9.08 2.24 -6.89
N GLN A 115 9.67 1.17 -7.42
CA GLN A 115 9.75 0.95 -8.87
C GLN A 115 8.37 0.76 -9.50
N ASN A 116 7.49 0.00 -8.83
CA ASN A 116 6.13 -0.23 -9.29
C ASN A 116 5.32 1.07 -9.32
N LEU A 117 5.42 1.87 -8.25
CA LEU A 117 4.79 3.19 -8.18
C LEU A 117 5.21 4.12 -9.32
N ILE A 118 6.52 4.26 -9.55
CA ILE A 118 7.05 5.09 -10.64
C ILE A 118 6.52 4.59 -12.00
N SER A 119 6.46 3.28 -12.19
CA SER A 119 5.96 2.68 -13.44
C SER A 119 4.48 2.98 -13.65
N LYS A 120 3.65 2.82 -12.61
CA LYS A 120 2.20 3.09 -12.66
C LYS A 120 1.88 4.56 -12.92
N ILE A 121 2.67 5.45 -12.34
CA ILE A 121 2.57 6.89 -12.58
C ILE A 121 2.89 7.22 -14.04
N HIS A 122 4.00 6.69 -14.58
CA HIS A 122 4.33 6.89 -15.99
C HIS A 122 3.28 6.28 -16.95
N GLU A 123 2.68 5.14 -16.61
CA GLU A 123 1.57 4.56 -17.38
C GLU A 123 0.35 5.49 -17.40
N HIS A 124 0.02 6.11 -16.26
CA HIS A 124 -1.05 7.09 -16.18
C HIS A 124 -0.76 8.35 -17.01
N ASP A 125 0.44 8.90 -16.91
CA ASP A 125 0.85 10.07 -17.70
C ASP A 125 0.83 9.77 -19.20
N ASN A 126 1.37 8.63 -19.63
CA ASN A 126 1.33 8.22 -21.03
C ASN A 126 -0.10 8.05 -21.55
N THR A 127 -1.02 7.56 -20.71
CA THR A 127 -2.44 7.45 -21.05
C THR A 127 -3.08 8.83 -21.24
N ASN A 128 -2.72 9.80 -20.39
CA ASN A 128 -3.19 11.19 -20.52
C ASN A 128 -2.64 11.88 -21.77
N VAL A 129 -1.34 11.71 -22.05
CA VAL A 129 -0.69 12.20 -23.26
C VAL A 129 -1.35 11.59 -24.51
N PHE A 130 -1.59 10.27 -24.53
CA PHE A 130 -2.27 9.61 -25.63
C PHE A 130 -3.70 10.15 -25.84
N LYS A 131 -4.48 10.38 -24.77
CA LYS A 131 -5.82 10.99 -24.88
C LYS A 131 -5.75 12.40 -25.46
N GLN A 132 -4.81 13.25 -25.00
CA GLN A 132 -4.63 14.60 -25.55
C GLN A 132 -4.30 14.57 -27.05
N PHE A 133 -3.43 13.66 -27.49
CA PHE A 133 -3.10 13.51 -28.91
C PHE A 133 -4.23 12.87 -29.73
N LYS A 134 -5.05 12.01 -29.13
CA LYS A 134 -6.24 11.44 -29.77
C LYS A 134 -7.33 12.50 -29.96
N ASP A 135 -7.52 13.40 -29.00
CA ASP A 135 -8.48 14.50 -29.13
C ASP A 135 -8.04 15.54 -30.18
N LEU A 136 -6.75 15.53 -30.56
CA LEU A 136 -6.19 16.32 -31.65
C LEU A 136 -6.28 15.63 -33.03
N GLU A 137 -6.87 14.42 -33.14
CA GLU A 137 -7.15 13.80 -34.44
C GLU A 137 -8.12 14.67 -35.26
N GLY A 138 -7.56 15.45 -36.19
CA GLY A 138 -8.31 16.30 -37.11
C GLY A 138 -7.93 17.78 -37.09
N GLU A 139 -7.13 18.23 -36.12
CA GLU A 139 -6.60 19.60 -36.10
C GLU A 139 -5.19 19.66 -36.73
N ILE A 140 -4.98 20.59 -37.65
CA ILE A 140 -3.67 20.81 -38.29
C ILE A 140 -2.77 21.52 -37.28
N TYR A 141 -1.77 20.81 -36.77
CA TYR A 141 -0.78 21.38 -35.86
C TYR A 141 0.33 22.08 -36.65
N SER A 142 0.59 23.36 -36.34
CA SER A 142 1.77 24.10 -36.79
C SER A 142 2.81 24.07 -35.67
N ALA A 143 4.00 23.54 -35.97
CA ALA A 143 5.16 23.57 -35.08
C ALA A 143 5.75 24.98 -34.93
#